data_AF-A0A4R5UNB3-F1
#
_entry.id   AF-A0A4R5UNB3-F1
#
_cell.length_a   1.000
_cell.length_b   1.000
_cell.length_c   1.000
_cell.angle_alpha   90.00
_cell.angle_beta   90.00
_cell.angle_gamma   90.00
#
_symmetry.space_group_name_H-M   'P 1'
#
loop_
_entity.id
_entity.type
_entity.pdbx_description
1 polymer ?
#
loop_
_entity_poly.entity_id
_entity_poly.type
_entity_poly.pdbx_seq_one_letter_code
_entity_poly.pdbx_strand_id
1 'polypeptide(L)'
;MDSLYRLLRAARDVLDLSQTDVAEAARVSTRTINRIETGAGLVSFSHVGQIRIFLESRGVVFLDPTDEEDWTLMLPQWLAPAPDKNLERGKLYHPLPGPLFRAARVALGFTQRELGLRARLAHTTVRRLEKSDVEASPELAYVLQRHLEKEGVKFFRPVADAGWRMRLTPAG
;
A
#
# COMPACT_ATOMS: atom_id res chain seq x y z
N MET A 1 -2.41 -3.94 -15.85
CA MET A 1 -2.30 -4.79 -14.66
C MET A 1 -3.51 -4.47 -13.81
N ASP A 2 -4.29 -5.50 -13.47
CA ASP A 2 -5.48 -5.40 -12.61
C ASP A 2 -5.15 -4.63 -11.32
N SER A 3 -6.03 -3.72 -10.88
CA SER A 3 -5.88 -2.95 -9.65
C SER A 3 -5.72 -3.89 -8.45
N LEU A 4 -6.45 -5.01 -8.42
CA LEU A 4 -6.33 -6.03 -7.40
C LEU A 4 -4.92 -6.64 -7.37
N TYR A 5 -4.30 -6.92 -8.52
CA TYR A 5 -2.96 -7.53 -8.56
C TYR A 5 -1.90 -6.59 -7.96
N ARG A 6 -2.04 -5.29 -8.22
CA ARG A 6 -1.19 -4.25 -7.63
C ARG A 6 -1.36 -4.18 -6.12
N LEU A 7 -2.61 -4.25 -5.65
CA LEU A 7 -2.90 -4.22 -4.22
C LEU A 7 -2.44 -5.50 -3.51
N LEU A 8 -2.57 -6.69 -4.12
CA LEU A 8 -2.04 -7.94 -3.56
C LEU A 8 -0.52 -7.87 -3.39
N ARG A 9 0.19 -7.33 -4.39
CA ARG A 9 1.64 -7.08 -4.31
C ARG A 9 1.98 -6.11 -3.17
N ALA A 10 1.23 -5.01 -3.05
CA ALA A 10 1.43 -4.01 -2.01
C ALA A 10 1.18 -4.58 -0.61
N ALA A 11 0.12 -5.36 -0.44
CA ALA A 11 -0.21 -6.06 0.79
C ALA A 11 0.88 -7.05 1.21
N ARG A 12 1.38 -7.87 0.27
CA ARG A 12 2.52 -8.75 0.56
C ARG A 12 3.73 -7.97 1.06
N ASP A 13 4.09 -6.90 0.34
CA ASP A 13 5.29 -6.13 0.66
C ASP A 13 5.17 -5.43 2.02
N VAL A 14 4.02 -4.83 2.34
CA VAL A 14 3.83 -4.15 3.63
C VAL A 14 3.74 -5.12 4.81
N LEU A 15 3.33 -6.37 4.58
CA LEU A 15 3.37 -7.45 5.57
C LEU A 15 4.75 -8.12 5.70
N ASP A 16 5.76 -7.63 4.97
CA ASP A 16 7.12 -8.18 4.94
C ASP A 16 7.19 -9.68 4.59
N LEU A 17 6.27 -10.13 3.74
CA LEU A 17 6.23 -11.51 3.25
C LEU A 17 7.02 -11.66 1.94
N SER A 18 7.77 -12.74 1.78
CA SER A 18 8.37 -13.10 0.49
C SER A 18 7.34 -13.70 -0.48
N GLN A 19 7.67 -13.79 -1.76
CA GLN A 19 6.82 -14.48 -2.73
C GLN A 19 6.67 -15.97 -2.37
N THR A 20 7.71 -16.57 -1.79
CA THR A 20 7.71 -17.98 -1.36
C THR A 20 6.77 -18.18 -0.19
N ASP A 21 6.79 -17.30 0.82
CA ASP A 21 5.90 -17.40 1.99
C ASP A 21 4.42 -17.40 1.58
N VAL A 22 4.06 -16.51 0.64
CA VAL A 22 2.70 -16.43 0.10
C VAL A 22 2.36 -17.65 -0.74
N ALA A 23 3.29 -18.11 -1.59
CA ALA A 23 3.08 -19.26 -2.46
C ALA A 23 2.77 -20.53 -1.66
N GLU A 24 3.61 -20.83 -0.65
CA GLU A 24 3.44 -21.99 0.21
C GLU A 24 2.12 -21.93 0.99
N ALA A 25 1.84 -20.79 1.63
CA ALA A 25 0.66 -20.65 2.47
C ALA A 25 -0.65 -20.65 1.66
N ALA A 26 -0.67 -20.01 0.49
CA ALA A 26 -1.82 -20.00 -0.42
C ALA A 26 -1.93 -21.27 -1.28
N ARG A 27 -0.97 -22.20 -1.17
CA ARG A 27 -0.88 -23.44 -1.97
C ARG A 27 -0.88 -23.18 -3.48
N VAL A 28 -0.13 -22.17 -3.90
CA VAL A 28 0.08 -21.82 -5.31
C VAL A 28 1.57 -21.85 -5.63
N SER A 29 1.93 -21.88 -6.92
CA SER A 29 3.35 -21.80 -7.30
C SER A 29 3.91 -20.39 -7.10
N THR A 30 5.20 -20.26 -6.77
CA THR A 30 5.91 -18.97 -6.76
C THR A 30 5.85 -18.27 -8.12
N ARG A 31 5.81 -19.04 -9.21
CA ARG A 31 5.59 -18.51 -10.57
C ARG A 31 4.23 -17.82 -10.70
N THR A 32 3.19 -18.32 -10.04
CA THR A 32 1.86 -17.68 -10.00
C THR A 32 1.94 -16.32 -9.30
N ILE A 33 2.61 -16.25 -8.14
CA ILE A 33 2.83 -14.99 -7.43
C ILE A 33 3.57 -13.99 -8.31
N ASN A 34 4.68 -14.43 -8.92
CA ASN A 34 5.48 -13.59 -9.81
C ASN A 34 4.66 -13.05 -11.00
N ARG A 35 3.80 -13.89 -11.61
CA ARG A 35 2.93 -13.46 -12.72
C ARG A 35 1.93 -12.40 -12.29
N ILE A 36 1.33 -12.53 -11.11
CA ILE A 36 0.45 -11.48 -10.54
C ILE A 36 1.22 -10.18 -10.36
N GLU A 37 2.40 -10.24 -9.74
CA GLU A 37 3.19 -9.03 -9.39
C GLU A 37 3.79 -8.30 -10.58
N THR A 38 4.04 -9.02 -11.68
CA THR A 38 4.56 -8.49 -12.95
C THR A 38 3.46 -8.22 -13.98
N GLY A 39 2.25 -8.74 -13.76
CA GLY A 39 1.16 -8.66 -14.72
C GLY A 39 1.38 -9.56 -15.94
N ALA A 40 2.22 -10.58 -15.81
CA ALA A 40 2.56 -11.49 -16.90
C ALA A 40 1.44 -12.53 -17.14
N GLY A 41 0.51 -12.18 -18.02
CA GLY A 41 -0.58 -13.05 -18.47
C GLY A 41 -1.66 -13.33 -17.41
N LEU A 42 -2.65 -14.15 -17.78
CA LEU A 42 -3.82 -14.43 -16.94
C LEU A 42 -3.53 -15.44 -15.83
N VAL A 43 -4.02 -15.16 -14.63
CA VAL A 43 -4.02 -16.08 -13.48
C VAL A 43 -5.46 -16.41 -13.14
N SER A 44 -5.73 -17.67 -12.75
CA SER A 44 -7.09 -18.11 -12.43
C SER A 44 -7.64 -17.36 -11.22
N PHE A 45 -8.95 -17.08 -11.26
CA PHE A 45 -9.66 -16.43 -10.14
C PHE A 45 -9.50 -17.21 -8.83
N SER A 46 -9.45 -18.55 -8.89
CA SER A 46 -9.22 -19.39 -7.71
C SER A 46 -7.87 -19.10 -7.04
N HIS A 47 -6.78 -18.95 -7.81
CA HIS A 47 -5.47 -18.64 -7.23
C HIS A 47 -5.43 -17.21 -6.66
N VAL A 48 -6.04 -16.25 -7.37
CA VAL A 48 -6.14 -14.86 -6.89
C VAL A 48 -6.92 -14.82 -5.57
N GLY A 49 -8.03 -15.55 -5.47
CA GLY A 49 -8.83 -15.67 -4.25
C GLY A 49 -8.06 -16.31 -3.09
N GLN A 50 -7.30 -17.39 -3.33
CA GLN A 50 -6.48 -18.03 -2.30
C GLN A 50 -5.42 -17.08 -1.73
N ILE A 51 -4.75 -16.31 -2.60
CA ILE A 51 -3.75 -15.32 -2.18
C ILE A 51 -4.41 -14.19 -1.38
N ARG A 52 -5.55 -13.68 -1.84
CA ARG A 52 -6.35 -12.67 -1.11
C ARG A 52 -6.69 -13.17 0.29
N ILE A 53 -7.34 -14.32 0.41
CA ILE A 53 -7.76 -14.92 1.68
C ILE A 53 -6.57 -15.09 2.63
N PHE A 54 -5.42 -15.55 2.12
CA PHE A 54 -4.22 -15.67 2.94
C PHE A 54 -3.73 -14.32 3.46
N LEU A 55 -3.61 -13.30 2.60
CA LEU A 55 -3.19 -11.97 3.04
C LEU A 55 -4.20 -11.37 4.02
N GLU A 56 -5.50 -11.59 3.82
CA GLU A 56 -6.55 -11.16 4.73
C GLU A 56 -6.44 -11.83 6.10
N SER A 57 -6.07 -13.12 6.14
CA SER A 57 -5.79 -13.81 7.41
C SER A 57 -4.59 -13.23 8.17
N ARG A 58 -3.74 -12.43 7.50
CA ARG A 58 -2.63 -11.68 8.13
C ARG A 58 -3.03 -10.26 8.53
N GLY A 59 -4.30 -9.87 8.38
CA GLY A 59 -4.89 -8.69 8.99
C GLY A 59 -5.12 -7.50 8.04
N VAL A 60 -4.62 -7.53 6.81
CA VAL A 60 -5.06 -6.56 5.78
C VAL A 60 -6.47 -6.91 5.31
N VAL A 61 -7.18 -6.00 4.66
CA VAL A 61 -8.50 -6.30 4.07
C VAL A 61 -8.58 -5.72 2.68
N PHE A 62 -9.13 -6.49 1.74
CA PHE A 62 -9.46 -6.00 0.41
C PHE A 62 -10.96 -5.78 0.34
N LEU A 63 -11.36 -4.52 0.17
CA LEU A 63 -12.76 -4.17 -0.07
C LEU A 63 -13.05 -4.35 -1.55
N ASP A 64 -14.09 -5.12 -1.84
CA ASP A 64 -14.55 -5.40 -3.20
C ASP A 64 -14.96 -4.09 -3.92
N PRO A 65 -14.75 -4.01 -5.24
CA PRO A 65 -15.19 -2.86 -6.02
C PRO A 65 -16.72 -2.77 -6.03
N THR A 66 -17.20 -1.55 -6.15
CA THR A 66 -18.61 -1.21 -6.39
C THR A 66 -18.74 -0.59 -7.78
N ASP A 67 -19.97 -0.27 -8.20
CA ASP A 67 -20.21 0.42 -9.47
C ASP A 67 -19.47 1.78 -9.56
N GLU A 68 -19.22 2.42 -8.43
CA GLU A 68 -18.59 3.74 -8.35
C GLU A 68 -17.10 3.69 -7.97
N GLU A 69 -16.64 2.56 -7.42
CA GLU A 69 -15.35 2.47 -6.74
C GLU A 69 -14.60 1.19 -7.08
N ASP A 70 -13.30 1.32 -7.39
CA ASP A 70 -12.41 0.17 -7.58
C ASP A 70 -11.95 -0.43 -6.24
N TRP A 71 -11.25 -1.57 -6.31
CA TRP A 71 -10.66 -2.27 -5.16
C TRP A 71 -9.93 -1.33 -4.20
N THR A 72 -10.13 -1.56 -2.91
CA THR A 72 -9.49 -0.76 -1.84
C THR A 72 -8.74 -1.66 -0.88
N LEU A 73 -7.47 -1.32 -0.60
CA LEU A 73 -6.67 -1.99 0.41
C LEU A 73 -6.79 -1.25 1.73
N MET A 74 -7.15 -1.97 2.80
CA MET A 74 -7.17 -1.47 4.17
C MET A 74 -6.03 -2.10 4.97
N LEU A 75 -5.27 -1.26 5.66
CA LEU A 75 -4.21 -1.68 6.59
C LEU A 75 -4.73 -1.58 8.03
N PRO A 76 -4.56 -2.60 8.87
CA PRO A 76 -5.02 -2.58 10.26
C PRO A 76 -4.19 -1.60 11.10
N GLN A 77 -4.74 -1.11 12.21
CA GLN A 77 -4.10 -0.08 13.04
C GLN A 77 -2.75 -0.49 13.64
N TRP A 78 -2.54 -1.78 13.91
CA TRP A 78 -1.25 -2.27 14.40
C TRP A 78 -0.15 -2.19 13.33
N LEU A 79 -0.52 -2.23 12.04
CA LEU A 79 0.40 -2.09 10.92
C LEU A 79 0.54 -0.63 10.49
N ALA A 80 -0.56 0.12 10.49
CA ALA A 80 -0.61 1.52 10.14
C ALA A 80 -1.37 2.27 11.25
N PRO A 81 -0.68 2.76 12.29
CA PRO A 81 -1.32 3.44 13.42
C PRO A 81 -2.11 4.66 12.96
N ALA A 82 -3.23 4.91 13.64
CA ALA A 82 -3.95 6.16 13.49
C ALA A 82 -3.06 7.33 13.95
N PRO A 83 -3.21 8.52 13.35
CA PRO A 83 -2.46 9.68 13.81
C PRO A 83 -2.80 10.00 15.26
N ASP A 84 -1.79 10.40 16.05
CA ASP A 84 -1.99 10.74 17.46
C ASP A 84 -2.99 11.90 17.60
N LYS A 85 -4.05 11.70 18.39
CA LYS A 85 -5.06 12.72 18.69
C LYS A 85 -4.44 13.94 19.38
N ASN A 86 -3.32 13.79 20.08
CA ASN A 86 -2.61 14.89 20.72
C ASN A 86 -1.80 15.75 19.74
N LEU A 87 -1.44 15.21 18.56
CA LEU A 87 -0.84 15.97 17.47
C LEU A 87 -1.85 16.90 16.77
N GLU A 88 -3.14 16.84 17.11
CA GLU A 88 -4.19 17.70 16.54
C GLU A 88 -4.07 19.18 16.98
N ARG A 89 -3.39 19.48 18.09
CA ARG A 89 -3.17 20.87 18.52
C ARG A 89 -1.93 21.44 17.84
N GLY A 90 -2.14 22.08 16.68
CA GLY A 90 -1.18 23.02 16.08
C GLY A 90 -0.41 22.52 14.86
N LYS A 91 -0.60 21.28 14.41
CA LYS A 91 -0.07 20.83 13.11
C LYS A 91 -1.10 21.07 12.00
N LEU A 92 -0.66 21.70 10.91
CA LEU A 92 -1.47 21.91 9.71
C LEU A 92 -1.77 20.58 8.97
N TYR A 93 -1.01 19.51 9.28
CA TYR A 93 -1.06 18.26 8.54
C TYR A 93 -0.79 17.01 9.40
N HIS A 94 -1.46 15.89 9.06
CA HIS A 94 -1.23 14.58 9.65
C HIS A 94 -0.51 13.68 8.63
N PRO A 95 0.77 13.37 8.82
CA PRO A 95 1.50 12.55 7.86
C PRO A 95 0.92 11.14 7.79
N LEU A 96 0.92 10.54 6.60
CA LEU A 96 0.58 9.13 6.46
C LEU A 96 1.61 8.27 7.21
N PRO A 97 1.20 7.13 7.78
CA PRO A 97 2.13 6.17 8.34
C PRO A 97 2.99 5.56 7.22
N GLY A 98 4.25 5.24 7.54
CA GLY A 98 5.23 4.70 6.61
C GLY A 98 4.77 3.46 5.82
N PRO A 99 4.12 2.48 6.46
CA PRO A 99 3.53 1.32 5.78
C PRO A 99 2.56 1.68 4.64
N LEU A 100 1.83 2.80 4.76
CA LEU A 100 0.92 3.26 3.71
C LEU A 100 1.68 3.90 2.53
N PHE A 101 2.77 4.63 2.80
CA PHE A 101 3.68 5.10 1.74
C PHE A 101 4.29 3.93 0.97
N ARG A 102 4.75 2.90 1.70
CA ARG A 102 5.34 1.69 1.11
C ARG A 102 4.33 0.94 0.25
N ALA A 103 3.12 0.72 0.76
CA ALA A 103 2.04 0.07 0.02
C ALA A 103 1.68 0.85 -1.26
N ALA A 104 1.52 2.16 -1.18
CA ALA A 104 1.24 3.02 -2.33
C ALA A 104 2.36 2.95 -3.38
N ARG A 105 3.62 3.07 -2.94
CA ARG A 105 4.79 2.96 -3.83
C ARG A 105 4.79 1.64 -4.59
N VAL A 106 4.58 0.54 -3.88
CA VAL A 106 4.60 -0.80 -4.49
C VAL A 106 3.42 -1.03 -5.42
N ALA A 107 2.23 -0.54 -5.07
CA ALA A 107 1.05 -0.61 -5.91
C ALA A 107 1.24 0.14 -7.24
N LEU A 108 1.95 1.27 -7.21
CA LEU A 108 2.35 2.02 -8.41
C LEU A 108 3.52 1.38 -9.18
N GLY A 109 4.16 0.35 -8.61
CA GLY A 109 5.30 -0.34 -9.23
C GLY A 109 6.61 0.42 -9.14
N PHE A 110 6.73 1.43 -8.26
CA PHE A 110 7.95 2.22 -8.11
C PHE A 110 8.94 1.58 -7.13
N THR A 111 10.22 1.73 -7.42
CA THR A 111 11.30 1.60 -6.44
C THR A 111 11.39 2.85 -5.56
N GLN A 112 12.04 2.76 -4.39
CA GLN A 112 12.29 3.93 -3.54
C GLN A 112 13.08 5.02 -4.27
N ARG A 113 14.00 4.61 -5.16
CA ARG A 113 14.79 5.52 -5.99
C ARG A 113 13.91 6.28 -6.99
N GLU A 114 13.06 5.57 -7.71
CA GLU A 114 12.16 6.19 -8.70
C GLU A 114 11.16 7.12 -8.04
N LEU A 115 10.54 6.70 -6.92
CA LEU A 115 9.64 7.56 -6.16
C LEU A 115 10.36 8.81 -5.65
N GLY A 116 11.59 8.67 -5.13
CA GLY A 116 12.41 9.80 -4.71
C GLY A 116 12.66 10.78 -5.86
N LEU A 117 13.12 10.28 -7.02
CA LEU A 117 13.37 11.12 -8.19
C LEU A 117 12.10 11.87 -8.65
N ARG A 118 10.96 11.20 -8.71
CA ARG A 118 9.68 11.80 -9.13
C ARG A 118 9.14 12.82 -8.12
N ALA A 119 9.27 12.54 -6.83
CA ALA A 119 8.87 13.42 -5.74
C ALA A 119 9.89 14.53 -5.42
N ARG A 120 11.05 14.55 -6.09
CA ARG A 120 12.19 15.42 -5.79
C ARG A 120 12.70 15.28 -4.36
N LEU A 121 12.74 14.05 -3.87
CA LEU A 121 13.25 13.65 -2.57
C LEU A 121 14.44 12.70 -2.74
N ALA A 122 15.38 12.72 -1.79
CA ALA A 122 16.39 11.67 -1.75
C ALA A 122 15.73 10.30 -1.48
N HIS A 123 16.21 9.23 -2.11
CA HIS A 123 15.69 7.88 -1.88
C HIS A 123 15.84 7.43 -0.41
N THR A 124 16.86 7.95 0.29
CA THR A 124 17.05 7.75 1.73
C THR A 124 15.94 8.41 2.55
N THR A 125 15.46 9.58 2.15
CA THR A 125 14.29 10.24 2.74
C THR A 125 13.03 9.40 2.55
N VAL A 126 12.79 8.87 1.34
CA VAL A 126 11.66 7.97 1.07
C VAL A 126 11.74 6.73 1.97
N ARG A 127 12.92 6.11 2.08
CA ARG A 127 13.15 4.95 2.97
C ARG A 127 12.87 5.26 4.44
N ARG A 128 13.25 6.45 4.93
CA ARG A 128 12.98 6.89 6.32
C ARG A 128 11.48 7.10 6.55
N LEU A 129 10.81 7.76 5.61
CA LEU A 129 9.36 7.97 5.64
C LEU A 129 8.59 6.64 5.65
N GLU A 130 8.98 5.67 4.82
CA GLU A 130 8.36 4.33 4.79
C GLU A 130 8.54 3.52 6.08
N LYS A 131 9.55 3.86 6.89
CA LYS A 131 9.78 3.26 8.21
C LYS A 131 9.06 3.96 9.36
N SER A 132 8.32 5.04 9.08
CA SER A 132 7.77 5.92 10.11
C SER A 132 8.84 6.45 11.08
N ASP A 133 10.05 6.73 10.57
CA ASP A 133 11.13 7.32 11.35
C ASP A 133 10.69 8.69 11.89
N VAL A 134 10.68 8.84 13.22
CA VAL A 134 10.13 10.01 13.95
C VAL A 134 10.86 11.30 13.60
N GLU A 135 12.11 11.20 13.14
CA GLU A 135 12.92 12.34 12.69
C GLU A 135 12.60 12.81 11.26
N ALA A 136 11.79 12.07 10.50
CA ALA A 136 11.43 12.50 9.16
C ALA A 136 10.50 13.72 9.23
N SER A 137 10.87 14.79 8.51
CA SER A 137 10.12 16.05 8.49
C SER A 137 8.66 15.84 8.03
N PRO A 138 7.66 16.30 8.79
CA PRO A 138 6.24 16.25 8.40
C PRO A 138 5.97 16.89 7.03
N GLU A 139 6.73 17.91 6.66
CA GLU A 139 6.67 18.60 5.37
C GLU A 139 7.08 17.65 4.23
N LEU A 140 8.13 16.86 4.41
CA LEU A 140 8.57 15.87 3.41
C LEU A 140 7.57 14.71 3.27
N ALA A 141 6.97 14.29 4.38
CA ALA A 141 5.86 13.33 4.36
C ALA A 141 4.67 13.87 3.55
N TYR A 142 4.33 15.14 3.75
CA TYR A 142 3.27 15.81 2.98
C TYR A 142 3.60 15.88 1.48
N VAL A 143 4.82 16.30 1.13
CA VAL A 143 5.29 16.32 -0.27
C VAL A 143 5.17 14.95 -0.92
N LEU A 144 5.60 13.89 -0.22
CA LEU A 144 5.51 12.52 -0.72
C LEU A 144 4.05 12.08 -0.90
N GLN A 145 3.18 12.36 0.07
CA GLN A 145 1.76 12.05 -0.04
C GLN A 145 1.13 12.74 -1.25
N ARG A 146 1.32 14.06 -1.39
CA ARG A 146 0.76 14.84 -2.51
C ARG A 146 1.24 14.33 -3.86
N HIS A 147 2.49 13.87 -3.93
CA HIS A 147 3.01 13.25 -5.13
C HIS A 147 2.31 11.93 -5.44
N LEU A 148 2.16 11.03 -4.46
CA LEU A 148 1.44 9.76 -4.65
C LEU A 148 -0.04 9.97 -5.02
N GLU A 149 -0.70 10.97 -4.44
CA GLU A 149 -2.05 11.37 -4.82
C GLU A 149 -2.14 11.82 -6.28
N LYS A 150 -1.14 12.59 -6.75
CA LYS A 150 -1.04 13.00 -8.15
C LYS A 150 -0.78 11.82 -9.09
N GLU A 151 -0.05 10.80 -8.65
CA GLU A 151 0.19 9.57 -9.41
C GLU A 151 -1.00 8.59 -9.36
N GLY A 152 -2.12 8.98 -8.74
CA GLY A 152 -3.37 8.24 -8.76
C GLY A 152 -3.61 7.34 -7.55
N VAL A 153 -3.12 7.72 -6.37
CA VAL A 153 -3.45 7.02 -5.11
C VAL A 153 -4.38 7.88 -4.26
N LYS A 154 -5.56 7.38 -3.94
CA LYS A 154 -6.45 8.02 -2.95
C LYS A 154 -6.24 7.39 -1.59
N PHE A 155 -5.99 8.22 -0.56
CA PHE A 155 -5.87 7.78 0.83
C PHE A 155 -7.10 8.17 1.63
N PHE A 156 -7.55 7.29 2.51
CA PHE A 156 -8.64 7.54 3.43
C PHE A 156 -8.19 7.31 4.85
N ARG A 157 -8.55 8.23 5.73
CA ARG A 157 -8.23 8.16 7.14
C ARG A 157 -8.96 6.98 7.81
N PRO A 158 -8.40 6.45 8.91
CA PRO A 158 -9.09 5.54 9.81
C PRO A 158 -10.42 6.17 10.28
N VAL A 159 -11.47 5.37 10.35
CA VAL A 159 -12.77 5.76 10.90
C VAL A 159 -13.17 4.72 11.93
N ALA A 160 -13.35 5.14 13.18
CA ALA A 160 -13.55 4.24 14.32
C ALA A 160 -12.46 3.16 14.39
N ASP A 161 -12.82 1.88 14.38
CA ASP A 161 -11.88 0.75 14.45
C ASP A 161 -11.30 0.37 13.07
N ALA A 162 -11.81 0.95 11.98
CA ALA A 162 -11.26 0.72 10.64
C ALA A 162 -9.93 1.45 10.48
N GLY A 163 -8.92 0.75 9.96
CA GLY A 163 -7.59 1.32 9.73
C GLY A 163 -7.48 2.21 8.49
N TRP A 164 -6.25 2.55 8.11
CA TRP A 164 -6.00 3.36 6.92
C TRP A 164 -6.39 2.61 5.65
N ARG A 165 -6.96 3.33 4.67
CA ARG A 165 -7.32 2.76 3.37
C ARG A 165 -6.61 3.48 2.24
N MET A 166 -6.29 2.73 1.19
CA MET A 166 -5.81 3.29 -0.07
C MET A 166 -6.49 2.62 -1.27
N ARG A 167 -6.72 3.42 -2.31
CA ARG A 167 -7.27 2.97 -3.59
C ARG A 167 -6.43 3.52 -4.74
N LEU A 168 -6.25 2.73 -5.79
CA LEU A 168 -5.70 3.23 -7.05
C LEU A 168 -6.83 3.84 -7.87
N THR A 169 -6.65 5.05 -8.38
CA THR A 169 -7.54 5.62 -9.38
C THR A 169 -7.03 5.27 -10.77
N PRO A 170 -7.92 5.00 -11.74
CA PRO A 170 -7.52 4.93 -13.14
C PRO A 170 -6.73 6.18 -13.51
N ALA A 171 -5.62 6.01 -14.22
CA ALA A 171 -4.94 7.15 -14.84
C ALA A 171 -5.95 7.79 -15.81
N GLY A 172 -6.32 9.04 -15.55
CA GLY A 172 -7.15 9.84 -16.46
C GLY A 172 -6.44 10.15 -17.77
#